data_AF-A0A5N7ZE99-F1
#
_entry.id   AF-A0A5N7ZE99-F1
#
_cell.length_a   1.000
_cell.length_b   1.000
_cell.length_c   1.000
_cell.angle_alpha   90.00
_cell.angle_beta   90.00
_cell.angle_gamma   90.00
#
_symmetry.space_group_name_H-M   'P 1'
#
loop_
_entity.id
_entity.type
_entity.pdbx_description
1 polymer ?
#
loop_
_entity_poly.entity_id
_entity_poly.type
_entity_poly.pdbx_seq_one_letter_code
_entity_poly.pdbx_strand_id
1 'polypeptide(L)'
;VFRGTIRRVGYSRAWDMFVQLGMTDDSYTIDNSETMSYREFVNLFLPYHPTDSVEIKLRHILKIDQDDVVWDKLLELDLFNANKIIGLKNATPAQILEKILTDSWTLEPDDKDMIVMYHKFGYEVNGEKKQIDATMVCIGDDQTYTSMAKTVGLPVAMATLQILNGNITTPGVQLPLNKEVYLPILKELEEYGVIFKEKDVPYKGYK
;
A
#
# COMPACT_ATOMS: atom_id res chain seq x y z
N VAL A 1 9.96 -12.21 -16.29
CA VAL A 1 9.84 -10.80 -15.86
C VAL A 1 8.99 -10.78 -14.61
N PHE A 2 9.47 -10.20 -13.51
CA PHE A 2 8.73 -10.13 -12.26
C PHE A 2 8.46 -8.68 -11.90
N ARG A 3 7.26 -8.40 -11.38
CA ARG A 3 6.88 -7.12 -10.79
C ARG A 3 6.27 -7.40 -9.43
N GLY A 4 6.72 -6.70 -8.41
CA GLY A 4 6.27 -6.90 -7.04
C GLY A 4 6.15 -5.59 -6.29
N THR A 5 5.70 -5.68 -5.05
CA THR A 5 5.47 -4.54 -4.16
C THR A 5 6.32 -4.69 -2.91
N ILE A 6 6.94 -3.60 -2.46
CA ILE A 6 7.77 -3.58 -1.27
C ILE A 6 6.89 -3.24 -0.05
N ARG A 7 7.11 -3.96 1.04
CA ARG A 7 6.50 -3.73 2.36
C ARG A 7 7.57 -3.90 3.43
N ARG A 8 7.37 -3.25 4.59
CA ARG A 8 8.22 -3.49 5.76
C ARG A 8 8.05 -4.92 6.28
N VAL A 9 9.10 -5.43 6.92
CA VAL A 9 9.11 -6.76 7.53
C VAL A 9 7.92 -6.90 8.49
N GLY A 10 7.22 -8.03 8.42
CA GLY A 10 6.06 -8.33 9.25
C GLY A 10 4.72 -7.88 8.70
N TYR A 11 4.66 -6.99 7.68
CA TYR A 11 3.40 -6.51 7.12
C TYR A 11 2.52 -7.67 6.60
N SER A 12 3.06 -8.52 5.71
CA SER A 12 2.27 -9.60 5.12
C SER A 12 1.78 -10.61 6.16
N ARG A 13 2.62 -10.95 7.15
CA ARG A 13 2.26 -11.84 8.26
C ARG A 13 1.11 -11.25 9.09
N ALA A 14 1.17 -9.95 9.38
CA ALA A 14 0.13 -9.29 10.16
C ALA A 14 -1.18 -9.13 9.35
N TRP A 15 -1.07 -8.74 8.08
CA TRP A 15 -2.23 -8.57 7.19
C TRP A 15 -2.98 -9.88 6.93
N ASP A 16 -2.23 -10.98 6.81
CA ASP A 16 -2.79 -12.32 6.60
C ASP A 16 -3.78 -12.73 7.70
N MET A 17 -3.66 -12.19 8.92
CA MET A 17 -4.64 -12.41 9.99
C MET A 17 -6.04 -11.93 9.58
N PHE A 18 -6.16 -10.75 8.98
CA PHE A 18 -7.44 -10.23 8.50
C PHE A 18 -8.00 -11.03 7.33
N VAL A 19 -7.10 -11.54 6.47
CA VAL A 19 -7.46 -12.41 5.34
C VAL A 19 -8.02 -13.75 5.85
N GLN A 20 -7.32 -14.38 6.81
CA GLN A 20 -7.75 -15.65 7.40
C GLN A 20 -9.09 -15.53 8.14
N LEU A 21 -9.33 -14.38 8.78
CA LEU A 21 -10.61 -14.10 9.45
C LEU A 21 -11.75 -13.76 8.46
N GLY A 22 -11.45 -13.49 7.18
CA GLY A 22 -12.44 -13.06 6.20
C GLY A 22 -12.85 -11.58 6.32
N MET A 23 -12.09 -10.77 7.06
CA MET A 23 -12.40 -9.36 7.30
C MET A 23 -12.10 -8.47 6.08
N THR A 24 -11.43 -9.00 5.07
CA THR A 24 -11.12 -8.30 3.81
C THR A 24 -12.14 -8.59 2.70
N ASP A 25 -13.25 -9.27 3.02
CA ASP A 25 -14.29 -9.59 2.04
C ASP A 25 -15.14 -8.35 1.71
N ASP A 26 -15.40 -8.13 0.42
CA ASP A 26 -16.19 -7.02 -0.10
C ASP A 26 -17.45 -7.51 -0.85
N SER A 27 -17.77 -8.81 -0.79
CA SER A 27 -18.86 -9.40 -1.56
C SER A 27 -20.23 -9.33 -0.87
N TYR A 28 -20.28 -8.98 0.41
CA TYR A 28 -21.52 -8.93 1.19
C TYR A 28 -21.49 -7.80 2.23
N THR A 29 -22.67 -7.41 2.70
CA THR A 29 -22.86 -6.32 3.67
C THR A 29 -23.24 -6.86 5.05
N ILE A 30 -22.86 -6.13 6.10
CA ILE A 30 -23.23 -6.43 7.49
C ILE A 30 -24.39 -5.51 7.89
N ASP A 31 -25.52 -6.10 8.26
CA ASP A 31 -26.71 -5.35 8.68
C ASP A 31 -26.45 -4.56 9.96
N ASN A 32 -26.99 -3.33 10.02
CA ASN A 32 -26.90 -2.41 11.16
C ASN A 32 -25.46 -2.02 11.55
N SER A 33 -24.51 -2.11 10.62
CA SER A 33 -23.10 -1.76 10.87
C SER A 33 -22.91 -0.32 11.37
N GLU A 34 -23.86 0.60 11.14
CA GLU A 34 -23.78 1.99 11.58
C GLU A 34 -23.85 2.15 13.10
N THR A 35 -24.41 1.16 13.80
CA THR A 35 -24.53 1.15 15.28
C THR A 35 -23.57 0.19 15.96
N MET A 36 -22.84 -0.60 15.17
CA MET A 36 -21.97 -1.65 15.67
C MET A 36 -20.63 -1.06 16.12
N SER A 37 -20.13 -1.56 17.25
CA SER A 37 -18.80 -1.23 17.76
C SER A 37 -17.70 -2.03 17.06
N TYR A 38 -16.45 -1.58 17.17
CA TYR A 38 -15.30 -2.32 16.61
C TYR A 38 -15.19 -3.71 17.21
N ARG A 39 -15.39 -3.82 18.53
CA ARG A 39 -15.40 -5.10 19.24
C ARG A 39 -16.45 -6.06 18.68
N GLU A 40 -17.66 -5.57 18.45
CA GLU A 40 -18.76 -6.39 17.91
C GLU A 40 -18.46 -6.85 16.49
N PHE A 41 -17.90 -5.98 15.65
CA PHE A 41 -17.46 -6.33 14.31
C PHE A 41 -16.44 -7.47 14.30
N VAL A 42 -15.37 -7.35 15.11
CA VAL A 42 -14.37 -8.43 15.23
C VAL A 42 -15.03 -9.73 15.69
N ASN A 43 -15.97 -9.64 16.63
CA ASN A 43 -16.65 -10.81 17.19
C ASN A 43 -17.51 -11.58 16.17
N LEU A 44 -17.96 -10.95 15.07
CA LEU A 44 -18.70 -11.62 14.00
C LEU A 44 -17.90 -12.72 13.30
N PHE A 45 -16.57 -12.58 13.25
CA PHE A 45 -15.66 -13.51 12.59
C PHE A 45 -15.12 -14.59 13.52
N LEU A 46 -15.57 -14.62 14.78
CA LEU A 46 -15.08 -15.52 15.80
C LEU A 46 -16.16 -16.53 16.21
N PRO A 47 -15.78 -17.76 16.59
CA PRO A 47 -16.73 -18.73 17.10
C PRO A 47 -17.44 -18.21 18.35
N TYR A 48 -18.67 -18.67 18.59
CA TYR A 48 -19.36 -18.39 19.83
C TYR A 48 -18.70 -19.15 20.99
N HIS A 49 -18.57 -18.48 22.15
CA HIS A 49 -18.15 -19.11 23.40
C HIS A 49 -18.90 -18.45 24.57
N PRO A 50 -19.36 -19.22 25.58
CA PRO A 50 -20.16 -18.66 26.68
C PRO A 50 -19.40 -17.70 27.59
N THR A 51 -18.07 -17.85 27.72
CA THR A 51 -17.25 -17.11 28.71
C THR A 51 -16.02 -16.43 28.13
N ASP A 52 -15.63 -16.74 26.90
CA ASP A 52 -14.34 -16.28 26.39
C ASP A 52 -14.48 -14.88 25.79
N SER A 53 -13.52 -14.02 26.11
CA SER A 53 -13.47 -12.68 25.53
C SER A 53 -13.12 -12.74 24.04
N VAL A 54 -13.43 -11.67 23.30
CA VAL A 54 -13.08 -11.54 21.87
C VAL A 54 -11.59 -11.74 21.67
N GLU A 55 -10.77 -11.21 22.58
CA GLU A 55 -9.32 -11.32 22.56
C GLU A 55 -8.84 -12.77 22.68
N ILE A 56 -9.38 -13.54 23.63
CA ILE A 56 -9.03 -14.95 23.84
C ILE A 56 -9.39 -15.77 22.59
N LYS A 57 -10.61 -15.56 22.08
CA LYS A 57 -11.09 -16.26 20.88
C LYS A 57 -10.23 -15.94 19.64
N LEU A 58 -9.84 -14.68 19.46
CA LEU A 58 -9.00 -14.25 18.35
C LEU A 58 -7.58 -14.83 18.45
N ARG A 59 -6.98 -14.85 19.66
CA ARG A 59 -5.68 -15.50 19.87
C ARG A 59 -5.73 -16.99 19.55
N HIS A 60 -6.78 -17.68 19.98
CA HIS A 60 -6.94 -19.11 19.75
C HIS A 60 -7.12 -19.45 18.27
N ILE A 61 -7.97 -18.72 17.54
CA ILE A 61 -8.23 -19.02 16.13
C ILE A 61 -7.01 -18.75 15.24
N LEU A 62 -6.27 -17.67 15.52
CA LEU A 62 -5.06 -17.29 14.79
C LEU A 62 -3.79 -17.95 15.32
N LYS A 63 -3.88 -18.74 16.40
CA LYS A 63 -2.75 -19.41 17.07
C LYS A 63 -1.62 -18.43 17.39
N ILE A 64 -1.96 -17.28 17.95
CA ILE A 64 -1.00 -16.24 18.32
C ILE A 64 -0.46 -16.54 19.71
N ASP A 65 0.85 -16.74 19.80
CA ASP A 65 1.56 -16.95 21.07
C ASP A 65 1.45 -15.72 21.99
N GLN A 66 1.65 -15.90 23.29
CA GLN A 66 1.46 -14.81 24.27
C GLN A 66 2.44 -13.64 24.06
N ASP A 67 3.66 -13.93 23.61
CA ASP A 67 4.78 -13.02 23.41
C ASP A 67 4.96 -12.58 21.94
N ASP A 68 4.01 -12.88 21.05
CA ASP A 68 4.12 -12.49 19.65
C ASP A 68 3.77 -11.01 19.42
N VAL A 69 4.71 -10.28 18.82
CA VAL A 69 4.59 -8.87 18.45
C VAL A 69 3.43 -8.55 17.51
N VAL A 70 2.84 -9.53 16.83
CA VAL A 70 1.64 -9.30 16.00
C VAL A 70 0.43 -8.94 16.85
N TRP A 71 0.40 -9.35 18.13
CA TRP A 71 -0.68 -8.99 19.03
C TRP A 71 -0.73 -7.49 19.31
N ASP A 72 0.44 -6.90 19.57
CA ASP A 72 0.54 -5.46 19.85
C ASP A 72 0.04 -4.62 18.65
N LYS A 73 0.24 -5.11 17.42
CA LYS A 73 -0.29 -4.48 16.20
C LYS A 73 -1.82 -4.47 16.15
N LEU A 74 -2.47 -5.52 16.67
CA LEU A 74 -3.93 -5.57 16.75
C LEU A 74 -4.46 -4.63 17.83
N LEU A 75 -3.73 -4.50 18.94
CA LEU A 75 -4.07 -3.56 20.01
C LEU A 75 -3.92 -2.10 19.57
N GLU A 76 -2.88 -1.79 18.79
CA GLU A 76 -2.62 -0.45 18.23
C GLU A 76 -3.76 0.04 17.32
N LEU A 77 -4.46 -0.88 16.66
CA LEU A 77 -5.64 -0.59 15.83
C LEU A 77 -6.92 -0.35 16.64
N ASP A 78 -6.87 -0.49 17.96
CA ASP A 78 -8.02 -0.34 18.86
C ASP A 78 -9.21 -1.25 18.46
N LEU A 79 -8.89 -2.40 17.85
CA LEU A 79 -9.86 -3.35 17.26
C LEU A 79 -10.90 -3.86 18.27
N PHE A 80 -10.53 -3.94 19.53
CA PHE A 80 -11.36 -4.51 20.60
C PHE A 80 -12.18 -3.47 21.36
N ASN A 81 -12.20 -2.22 20.89
CA ASN A 81 -12.91 -1.12 21.52
C ASN A 81 -14.44 -1.30 21.43
N ALA A 82 -15.09 -1.36 22.59
CA ALA A 82 -16.55 -1.50 22.68
C ALA A 82 -17.31 -0.17 22.50
N ASN A 83 -16.61 0.98 22.57
CA ASN A 83 -17.21 2.30 22.53
C ASN A 83 -17.05 3.00 21.16
N LYS A 84 -16.08 2.59 20.34
CA LYS A 84 -15.93 3.12 18.98
C LYS A 84 -16.94 2.48 18.05
N ILE A 85 -17.83 3.32 17.51
CA ILE A 85 -18.88 2.92 16.58
C ILE A 85 -18.38 3.09 15.14
N ILE A 86 -18.68 2.12 14.29
CA ILE A 86 -18.27 2.09 12.87
C ILE A 86 -18.89 3.25 12.08
N GLY A 87 -20.18 3.53 12.29
CA GLY A 87 -20.88 4.67 11.70
C GLY A 87 -21.16 4.58 10.19
N LEU A 88 -20.86 3.44 9.57
CA LEU A 88 -21.14 3.17 8.15
C LEU A 88 -22.39 2.30 8.04
N LYS A 89 -23.36 2.70 7.21
CA LYS A 89 -24.63 1.97 7.05
C LYS A 89 -24.49 0.80 6.09
N ASN A 90 -24.86 -0.41 6.54
CA ASN A 90 -24.83 -1.66 5.78
C ASN A 90 -23.54 -1.82 4.95
N ALA A 91 -22.39 -1.62 5.59
CA ALA A 91 -21.07 -1.66 4.95
C ALA A 91 -20.56 -3.10 4.82
N THR A 92 -19.64 -3.32 3.87
CA THR A 92 -18.95 -4.59 3.72
C THR A 92 -17.89 -4.79 4.81
N PRO A 93 -17.46 -6.03 5.11
CA PRO A 93 -16.32 -6.26 6.00
C PRO A 93 -15.08 -5.44 5.62
N ALA A 94 -14.76 -5.40 4.32
CA ALA A 94 -13.62 -4.64 3.81
C ALA A 94 -13.75 -3.13 4.08
N GLN A 95 -14.93 -2.53 3.86
CA GLN A 95 -15.18 -1.11 4.14
C GLN A 95 -15.11 -0.79 5.64
N ILE A 96 -15.61 -1.69 6.48
CA ILE A 96 -15.54 -1.53 7.93
C ILE A 96 -14.08 -1.64 8.40
N LEU A 97 -13.34 -2.62 7.90
CA LEU A 97 -11.92 -2.76 8.20
C LEU A 97 -11.15 -1.52 7.73
N GLU A 98 -11.41 -1.02 6.52
CA GLU A 98 -10.83 0.23 6.00
C GLU A 98 -11.07 1.41 6.95
N LYS A 99 -12.30 1.56 7.49
CA LYS A 99 -12.61 2.60 8.47
C LYS A 99 -11.76 2.49 9.73
N ILE A 100 -11.67 1.28 10.31
CA ILE A 100 -10.88 1.02 11.52
C ILE A 100 -9.41 1.35 11.29
N LEU A 101 -8.87 0.90 10.15
CA LEU A 101 -7.48 1.14 9.78
C LEU A 101 -7.21 2.63 9.55
N THR A 102 -8.12 3.33 8.87
CA THR A 102 -7.97 4.78 8.59
C THR A 102 -7.96 5.60 9.87
N ASP A 103 -8.76 5.22 10.87
CA ASP A 103 -8.76 5.89 12.18
C ASP A 103 -7.44 5.74 12.95
N SER A 104 -6.61 4.75 12.58
CA SER A 104 -5.33 4.46 13.26
C SER A 104 -4.09 4.78 12.42
N TRP A 105 -4.18 4.74 11.09
CA TRP A 105 -3.03 4.79 10.17
C TRP A 105 -3.00 6.04 9.28
N THR A 106 -3.82 7.05 9.58
CA THR A 106 -3.71 8.34 8.89
C THR A 106 -2.40 9.01 9.29
N LEU A 107 -1.69 9.58 8.31
CA LEU A 107 -0.47 10.36 8.56
C LEU A 107 -0.82 11.56 9.44
N GLU A 108 -0.03 11.82 10.47
CA GLU A 108 -0.12 13.07 11.24
C GLU A 108 0.35 14.27 10.39
N PRO A 109 0.02 15.52 10.74
CA PRO A 109 0.32 16.70 9.91
C PRO A 109 1.79 16.83 9.48
N ASP A 110 2.72 16.45 10.37
CA ASP A 110 4.16 16.54 10.15
C ASP A 110 4.81 15.21 9.69
N ASP A 111 4.01 14.14 9.54
CA ASP A 111 4.50 12.86 9.05
C ASP A 111 4.82 12.94 7.55
N LYS A 112 5.76 12.07 7.13
CA LYS A 112 6.22 11.98 5.75
C LYS A 112 6.06 10.56 5.23
N ASP A 113 5.51 10.43 4.04
CA ASP A 113 5.54 9.17 3.29
C ASP A 113 6.83 9.05 2.47
N MET A 114 7.02 7.86 1.90
CA MET A 114 8.16 7.56 1.06
C MET A 114 7.76 6.56 -0.02
N ILE A 115 8.10 6.88 -1.26
CA ILE A 115 8.04 5.94 -2.38
C ILE A 115 9.45 5.42 -2.66
N VAL A 116 9.56 4.10 -2.74
CA VAL A 116 10.79 3.39 -3.13
C VAL A 116 10.49 2.54 -4.36
N MET A 117 11.27 2.75 -5.42
CA MET A 117 11.27 1.90 -6.60
C MET A 117 12.65 1.29 -6.82
N TYR A 118 12.66 0.02 -7.22
CA TYR A 118 13.87 -0.74 -7.50
C TYR A 118 13.65 -1.55 -8.76
N HIS A 119 14.43 -1.25 -9.80
CA HIS A 119 14.51 -2.04 -11.01
C HIS A 119 15.85 -2.76 -11.06
N LYS A 120 15.83 -4.04 -11.43
CA LYS A 120 17.01 -4.89 -11.61
C LYS A 120 16.98 -5.45 -13.04
N PHE A 121 17.96 -5.06 -13.84
CA PHE A 121 18.09 -5.48 -15.23
C PHE A 121 19.34 -6.35 -15.40
N GLY A 122 19.16 -7.66 -15.60
CA GLY A 122 20.24 -8.55 -16.02
C GLY A 122 20.21 -8.74 -17.53
N TYR A 123 21.32 -8.46 -18.22
CA TYR A 123 21.41 -8.54 -19.68
C TYR A 123 22.76 -9.10 -20.12
N GLU A 124 22.85 -9.52 -21.38
CA GLU A 124 24.08 -10.00 -22.01
C GLU A 124 24.44 -9.08 -23.18
N VAL A 125 25.70 -8.65 -23.23
CA VAL A 125 26.23 -7.85 -24.34
C VAL A 125 27.62 -8.35 -24.67
N ASN A 126 27.87 -8.65 -25.95
CA ASN A 126 29.15 -9.21 -26.42
C ASN A 126 29.61 -10.48 -25.67
N GLY A 127 28.66 -11.33 -25.25
CA GLY A 127 28.95 -12.54 -24.46
C GLY A 127 29.24 -12.30 -22.97
N GLU A 128 29.24 -11.04 -22.51
CA GLU A 128 29.42 -10.67 -21.12
C GLU A 128 28.07 -10.45 -20.43
N LYS A 129 27.85 -11.12 -19.30
CA LYS A 129 26.67 -10.90 -18.46
C LYS A 129 26.88 -9.67 -17.59
N LYS A 130 25.98 -8.70 -17.71
CA LYS A 130 25.98 -7.44 -16.97
C LYS A 130 24.68 -7.28 -16.21
N GLN A 131 24.70 -6.40 -15.21
CA GLN A 131 23.51 -6.03 -14.48
C GLN A 131 23.55 -4.55 -14.14
N ILE A 132 22.41 -3.89 -14.35
CA ILE A 132 22.16 -2.52 -13.90
C ILE A 132 21.01 -2.55 -12.89
N ASP A 133 21.22 -1.90 -11.76
CA ASP A 133 20.17 -1.63 -10.79
C ASP A 133 19.80 -0.14 -10.87
N ALA A 134 18.51 0.17 -11.00
CA ALA A 134 18.00 1.54 -10.98
C ALA A 134 17.10 1.73 -9.75
N THR A 135 17.44 2.69 -8.90
CA THR A 135 16.75 2.93 -7.63
C THR A 135 16.20 4.35 -7.57
N MET A 136 14.96 4.51 -7.15
CA MET A 136 14.35 5.81 -6.86
C MET A 136 13.84 5.81 -5.42
N VAL A 137 14.15 6.88 -4.70
CA VAL A 137 13.60 7.17 -3.37
C VAL A 137 13.08 8.60 -3.42
N CYS A 138 11.79 8.77 -3.18
CA CYS A 138 11.15 10.06 -3.07
C CYS A 138 10.49 10.15 -1.69
N ILE A 139 10.66 11.27 -1.00
CA ILE A 139 10.12 11.51 0.34
C ILE A 139 9.12 12.66 0.23
N GLY A 140 7.95 12.50 0.86
CA GLY A 140 6.94 13.56 0.93
C GLY A 140 7.41 14.72 1.80
N ASP A 141 6.75 15.86 1.68
CA ASP A 141 7.06 17.02 2.50
C ASP A 141 6.25 17.00 3.82
N ASP A 142 4.97 16.62 3.73
CA ASP A 142 4.00 16.56 4.82
C ASP A 142 2.78 15.69 4.44
N GLN A 143 1.74 15.68 5.28
CA GLN A 143 0.48 14.96 5.05
C GLN A 143 -0.24 15.34 3.73
N THR A 144 -0.06 16.56 3.24
CA THR A 144 -0.70 17.06 2.00
C THR A 144 0.17 16.78 0.78
N TYR A 145 1.44 17.17 0.83
CA TYR A 145 2.39 17.06 -0.27
C TYR A 145 3.21 15.76 -0.17
N THR A 146 2.49 14.63 -0.18
CA THR A 146 3.07 13.29 -0.10
C THR A 146 3.90 12.94 -1.35
N SER A 147 4.87 12.05 -1.20
CA SER A 147 5.62 11.42 -2.28
C SER A 147 4.69 10.68 -3.24
N MET A 148 3.65 10.02 -2.73
CA MET A 148 2.60 9.43 -3.56
C MET A 148 1.89 10.49 -4.43
N ALA A 149 1.45 11.60 -3.83
CA ALA A 149 0.79 12.68 -4.58
C ALA A 149 1.71 13.28 -5.64
N LYS A 150 2.99 13.51 -5.32
CA LYS A 150 4.00 13.97 -6.28
C LYS A 150 4.17 12.99 -7.43
N THR A 151 4.45 11.72 -7.13
CA THR A 151 4.79 10.70 -8.14
C THR A 151 3.61 10.22 -8.98
N VAL A 152 2.37 10.50 -8.58
CA VAL A 152 1.17 10.22 -9.38
C VAL A 152 0.64 11.49 -10.07
N GLY A 153 0.51 12.59 -9.34
CA GLY A 153 -0.10 13.82 -9.83
C GLY A 153 0.79 14.59 -10.81
N LEU A 154 2.09 14.70 -10.55
CA LEU A 154 3.01 15.44 -11.43
C LEU A 154 3.10 14.84 -12.84
N PRO A 155 3.29 13.52 -13.03
CA PRO A 155 3.31 12.94 -14.38
C PRO A 155 2.03 13.20 -15.17
N VAL A 156 0.87 13.19 -14.50
CA VAL A 156 -0.42 13.50 -15.13
C VAL A 156 -0.45 14.95 -15.59
N ALA A 157 -0.12 15.90 -14.71
CA ALA A 157 -0.10 17.32 -15.04
C ALA A 157 0.89 17.64 -16.17
N MET A 158 2.10 17.08 -16.11
CA MET A 158 3.14 17.23 -17.13
C MET A 158 2.67 16.69 -18.48
N ALA A 159 2.14 15.46 -18.53
CA ALA A 159 1.62 14.89 -19.76
C ALA A 159 0.48 15.73 -20.35
N THR A 160 -0.45 16.23 -19.50
CA THR A 160 -1.52 17.13 -19.92
C THR A 160 -0.97 18.40 -20.56
N LEU A 161 0.01 19.07 -19.94
CA LEU A 161 0.63 20.26 -20.50
C LEU A 161 1.36 19.98 -21.81
N GLN A 162 2.10 18.88 -21.90
CA GLN A 162 2.80 18.49 -23.13
C GLN A 162 1.84 18.22 -24.29
N ILE A 163 0.67 17.62 -24.03
CA ILE A 163 -0.38 17.44 -25.04
C ILE A 163 -0.99 18.78 -25.45
N LEU A 164 -1.39 19.63 -24.49
CA LEU A 164 -2.05 20.91 -24.77
C LEU A 164 -1.13 21.88 -25.52
N ASN A 165 0.18 21.83 -25.25
CA ASN A 165 1.17 22.64 -25.95
C ASN A 165 1.58 22.07 -27.31
N GLY A 166 1.05 20.91 -27.71
CA GLY A 166 1.36 20.29 -29.00
C GLY A 166 2.73 19.62 -29.08
N ASN A 167 3.35 19.29 -27.94
CA ASN A 167 4.62 18.57 -27.89
C ASN A 167 4.43 17.05 -27.96
N ILE A 168 3.31 16.54 -27.45
CA ILE A 168 2.85 15.15 -27.66
C ILE A 168 1.70 15.20 -28.67
N THR A 169 1.92 14.63 -29.84
CA THR A 169 1.03 14.77 -31.01
C THR A 169 0.50 13.44 -31.52
N THR A 170 1.17 12.33 -31.20
CA THR A 170 0.72 11.01 -31.61
C THR A 170 -0.72 10.78 -31.11
N PRO A 171 -1.70 10.43 -31.97
CA PRO A 171 -3.09 10.25 -31.57
C PRO A 171 -3.40 8.86 -31.01
N GLY A 172 -4.62 8.65 -30.53
CA GLY A 172 -5.13 7.36 -30.06
C GLY A 172 -4.88 7.08 -28.58
N VAL A 173 -5.26 5.87 -28.13
CA VAL A 173 -5.05 5.43 -26.73
C VAL A 173 -3.62 4.94 -26.58
N GLN A 174 -2.84 5.60 -25.74
CA GLN A 174 -1.41 5.35 -25.59
C GLN A 174 -0.99 5.03 -24.17
N LEU A 175 0.07 4.23 -24.09
CA LEU A 175 0.87 4.03 -22.89
C LEU A 175 2.16 4.85 -23.02
N PRO A 176 2.81 5.27 -21.91
CA PRO A 176 4.03 6.09 -21.91
C PRO A 176 5.29 5.29 -22.29
N LEU A 177 5.23 4.56 -23.42
CA LEU A 177 6.33 3.74 -23.94
C LEU A 177 7.14 4.49 -25.01
N ASN A 178 6.55 5.52 -25.62
CA ASN A 178 7.19 6.31 -26.67
C ASN A 178 8.08 7.42 -26.09
N LYS A 179 9.25 7.62 -26.72
CA LYS A 179 10.23 8.64 -26.32
C LYS A 179 9.65 10.06 -26.26
N GLU A 180 8.75 10.37 -27.19
CA GLU A 180 7.99 11.63 -27.24
C GLU A 180 7.28 11.92 -25.90
N VAL A 181 6.81 10.88 -25.21
CA VAL A 181 6.07 11.01 -23.95
C VAL A 181 7.02 10.95 -22.76
N TYR A 182 7.78 9.86 -22.61
CA TYR A 182 8.49 9.62 -21.34
C TYR A 182 9.72 10.50 -21.15
N LEU A 183 10.44 10.90 -22.21
CA LEU A 183 11.66 11.72 -22.06
C LEU A 183 11.38 13.11 -21.48
N PRO A 184 10.44 13.91 -22.01
CA PRO A 184 10.16 15.22 -21.42
C PRO A 184 9.60 15.11 -20.00
N ILE A 185 8.73 14.13 -19.74
CA ILE A 185 8.14 13.92 -18.41
C ILE A 185 9.22 13.53 -17.39
N LEU A 186 10.10 12.57 -17.71
CA LEU A 186 11.19 12.18 -16.81
C LEU A 186 12.13 13.36 -16.52
N LYS A 187 12.49 14.14 -17.54
CA LYS A 187 13.34 15.32 -17.36
C LYS A 187 12.72 16.34 -16.40
N GLU A 188 11.43 16.61 -16.53
CA GLU A 188 10.72 17.56 -15.66
C GLU A 188 10.56 17.00 -14.24
N LEU A 189 10.29 15.71 -14.09
CA LEU A 189 10.21 15.03 -12.80
C LEU A 189 11.49 15.10 -11.97
N GLU A 190 12.66 15.18 -12.61
CA GLU A 190 13.94 15.37 -11.92
C GLU A 190 13.98 16.67 -11.11
N GLU A 191 13.32 17.74 -11.60
CA GLU A 191 13.23 19.03 -10.90
C GLU A 191 12.43 18.95 -9.60
N TYR A 192 11.53 17.95 -9.50
CA TYR A 192 10.73 17.66 -8.32
C TYR A 192 11.32 16.54 -7.45
N GLY A 193 12.58 16.15 -7.71
CA GLY A 193 13.30 15.15 -6.91
C GLY A 193 12.89 13.70 -7.19
N VAL A 194 12.12 13.43 -8.25
CA VAL A 194 11.78 12.07 -8.68
C VAL A 194 12.86 11.58 -9.63
N ILE A 195 13.97 11.09 -9.07
CA ILE A 195 15.19 10.75 -9.81
C ILE A 195 15.54 9.27 -9.63
N PHE A 196 15.73 8.57 -10.74
CA PHE A 196 16.32 7.23 -10.73
C PHE A 196 17.85 7.32 -10.72
N LYS A 197 18.47 6.61 -9.78
CA LYS A 197 19.92 6.44 -9.70
C LYS A 197 20.28 5.06 -10.22
N GLU A 198 21.02 5.03 -11.32
CA GLU A 198 21.49 3.80 -11.95
C GLU A 198 22.89 3.42 -11.46
N LYS A 199 23.13 2.12 -11.28
CA LYS A 199 24.43 1.58 -10.89
C LYS A 199 24.68 0.27 -11.61
N ASP A 200 25.85 0.16 -12.25
CA ASP A 200 26.38 -1.13 -12.68
C ASP A 200 26.76 -1.96 -11.46
N VAL A 201 26.28 -3.21 -11.43
CA VAL A 201 26.56 -4.15 -10.34
C VAL A 201 26.98 -5.50 -10.90
N PRO A 202 27.78 -6.30 -10.16
CA PRO A 202 28.11 -7.66 -10.58
C PRO A 202 26.83 -8.47 -10.85
N TYR A 203 26.81 -9.22 -11.96
CA TYR A 203 25.69 -10.08 -12.28
C TYR A 203 25.54 -11.18 -11.22
N LYS A 204 24.46 -11.12 -10.43
CA LYS A 204 24.19 -12.09 -9.35
C LYS A 204 23.23 -13.21 -9.75
N GLY A 205 22.82 -13.25 -11.03
CA GLY A 205 21.77 -14.15 -11.49
C GLY A 205 20.40 -13.83 -10.92
N TYR A 206 19.45 -14.69 -11.28
CA TYR A 206 18.11 -14.74 -10.71
C TYR A 206 18.09 -15.95 -9.77
N LYS A 207 18.45 -15.76 -8.50
CA LYS A 207 18.18 -16.75 -7.45
C LYS A 207 16.76 -16.58 -6.96
#